data_AF-A0A944GMP4-F1
#
_entry.id   AF-A0A944GMP4-F1
#
_cell.length_a   1.000
_cell.length_b   1.000
_cell.length_c   1.000
_cell.angle_alpha   90.00
_cell.angle_beta   90.00
_cell.angle_gamma   90.00
#
_symmetry.space_group_name_H-M   'P 1'
#
loop_
_entity.id
_entity.type
_entity.pdbx_description
1 polymer ?
#
loop_
_entity_poly.entity_id
_entity_poly.type
_entity_poly.pdbx_seq_one_letter_code
_entity_poly.pdbx_strand_id
1 'polypeptide(L)'
;MLSTLQQFDATLTRALNGSHNLYADTLALLFTKTQVWLPVALVLAFILIRRRQYWAVLGVALCVFFSDQIASTLFKPLVARYRPTQTPEWMYLMDTVNGYRGGLYGFF
;
A
#
# COMPACT_ATOMS: atom_id res chain seq x y z
N MET A 1 -5.75 -9.51 -24.26
CA MET A 1 -5.84 -8.17 -23.63
C MET A 1 -5.58 -8.19 -22.13
N LEU A 2 -6.19 -9.10 -21.35
CA LEU A 2 -5.84 -9.22 -19.92
C LEU A 2 -4.40 -9.72 -19.71
N SER A 3 -3.98 -10.76 -20.43
CA SER A 3 -2.63 -11.33 -20.37
C SER A 3 -1.54 -10.31 -20.75
N THR A 4 -1.81 -9.44 -21.73
CA THR A 4 -0.88 -8.38 -22.14
C THR A 4 -0.69 -7.33 -21.03
N LEU A 5 -1.75 -7.00 -20.28
CA LEU A 5 -1.65 -6.10 -19.13
C LEU A 5 -0.88 -6.74 -17.97
N GLN A 6 -1.11 -8.02 -17.71
CA GLN A 6 -0.37 -8.76 -16.68
C GLN A 6 1.13 -8.86 -16.99
N GLN A 7 1.47 -9.13 -18.26
CA GLN A 7 2.86 -9.14 -18.71
C GLN A 7 3.49 -7.76 -18.57
N PHE A 8 2.79 -6.70 -18.96
CA PHE A 8 3.25 -5.33 -18.81
C PHE A 8 3.53 -4.97 -17.33
N ASP A 9 2.56 -5.24 -16.44
CA ASP A 9 2.69 -5.03 -14.98
C ASP A 9 3.90 -5.79 -14.40
N ALA A 10 4.10 -7.05 -14.80
CA ALA A 10 5.23 -7.86 -14.37
C ALA A 10 6.58 -7.35 -14.91
N THR A 11 6.62 -6.83 -16.14
CA THR A 11 7.84 -6.22 -16.69
C THR A 11 8.19 -4.92 -15.99
N LEU A 12 7.20 -4.07 -15.72
CA LEU A 12 7.37 -2.80 -15.03
C LEU A 12 7.84 -3.01 -13.58
N THR A 13 7.24 -3.99 -12.87
CA THR A 13 7.66 -4.34 -11.52
C THR A 13 9.12 -4.78 -11.48
N ARG A 14 9.56 -5.62 -12.43
CA ARG A 14 10.97 -6.06 -12.51
C ARG A 14 11.91 -4.93 -12.89
N ALA A 15 11.48 -4.02 -13.78
CA ALA A 15 12.30 -2.88 -14.18
C ALA A 15 12.55 -1.90 -13.03
N LEU A 16 11.60 -1.79 -12.09
CA LEU A 16 11.73 -0.94 -10.90
C LEU A 16 12.37 -1.65 -9.70
N ASN A 17 12.39 -2.98 -9.67
CA ASN A 17 12.97 -3.79 -8.60
C ASN A 17 14.49 -3.98 -8.81
N GLY A 18 15.25 -4.16 -7.72
CA GLY A 18 16.71 -4.30 -7.78
C GLY A 18 17.47 -2.95 -7.73
N SER A 19 16.95 -2.00 -6.97
CA SER A 19 17.69 -0.77 -6.65
C SER A 19 18.98 -1.12 -5.91
N HIS A 20 20.11 -0.63 -6.41
CA HIS A 20 21.40 -0.71 -5.71
C HIS A 20 21.67 0.53 -4.83
N ASN A 21 20.67 1.42 -4.67
CA ASN A 21 20.82 2.69 -3.99
C ASN A 21 20.13 2.68 -2.63
N LEU A 22 20.93 2.66 -1.56
CA LEU A 22 20.47 2.66 -0.17
C LEU A 22 19.51 3.81 0.16
N TYR A 23 19.68 4.99 -0.45
CA TYR A 23 18.79 6.12 -0.22
C TYR A 23 17.40 5.89 -0.82
N ALA A 24 17.34 5.33 -2.04
CA ALA A 24 16.08 5.02 -2.69
C ALA A 24 15.30 3.96 -1.91
N ASP A 25 15.99 2.94 -1.40
CA ASP A 25 15.41 1.85 -0.61
C ASP A 25 14.87 2.37 0.73
N THR A 26 15.63 3.25 1.38
CA THR A 26 15.21 3.88 2.64
C THR A 26 13.99 4.76 2.43
N LEU A 27 13.94 5.55 1.35
CA LEU A 27 12.79 6.37 1.01
C LEU A 27 11.55 5.52 0.70
N ALA A 28 11.71 4.45 -0.09
CA ALA A 28 10.62 3.51 -0.39
C ALA A 28 10.04 2.89 0.89
N LEU A 29 10.91 2.49 1.83
CA LEU A 29 10.50 1.93 3.12
C LEU A 29 9.85 2.99 4.02
N LEU A 30 10.32 4.23 3.98
CA LEU A 30 9.74 5.35 4.73
C LEU A 30 8.30 5.63 4.26
N PHE A 31 8.08 5.78 2.95
CA PHE A 31 6.73 6.00 2.40
C PHE A 31 5.76 4.84 2.65
N THR A 32 6.28 3.62 2.77
CA THR A 32 5.48 2.42 3.10
C THR A 32 4.96 2.44 4.53
N LYS A 33 5.64 3.11 5.47
CA LYS A 33 5.23 3.13 6.88
C LYS A 33 4.04 4.07 7.10
N THR A 34 2.95 3.55 7.67
CA THR A 34 1.75 4.32 8.04
C THR A 34 2.07 5.50 8.97
N GLN A 35 3.08 5.37 9.82
CA GLN A 35 3.52 6.41 10.76
C GLN A 35 3.92 7.72 10.05
N VAL A 36 4.44 7.64 8.83
CA VAL A 36 4.85 8.82 8.05
C VAL A 36 3.65 9.68 7.63
N TRP A 37 2.48 9.06 7.50
CA TRP A 37 1.24 9.75 7.12
C TRP A 37 0.46 10.29 8.32
N LEU A 38 0.85 9.92 9.54
CA LEU A 38 0.20 10.38 10.78
C LEU A 38 0.23 11.91 10.94
N PRO A 39 1.33 12.64 10.66
CA PRO A 39 1.34 14.10 10.73
C PRO A 39 0.30 14.73 9.80
N VAL A 40 0.12 14.20 8.59
CA VAL A 40 -0.87 14.69 7.63
C VAL A 40 -2.29 14.47 8.17
N ALA A 41 -2.57 13.29 8.73
CA ALA A 41 -3.84 12.99 9.37
C ALA A 41 -4.12 13.90 10.57
N LEU A 42 -3.11 14.18 11.40
CA LEU A 42 -3.22 15.07 12.56
C LEU A 42 -3.47 16.52 12.16
N VAL A 43 -2.81 17.02 11.12
CA VAL A 43 -3.05 18.38 10.59
C VAL A 43 -4.48 18.51 10.09
N LEU A 44 -4.98 17.52 9.33
CA LEU A 44 -6.36 17.51 8.86
C LEU A 44 -7.36 17.51 10.03
N ALA A 45 -7.15 16.63 11.01
CA ALA A 45 -7.98 16.57 12.20
C ALA A 45 -7.96 17.90 12.99
N PHE A 46 -6.79 18.52 13.15
CA PHE A 46 -6.63 19.80 13.82
C PHE A 46 -7.42 20.91 13.12
N ILE A 47 -7.35 21.00 11.78
CA ILE A 47 -8.10 22.00 11.00
C ILE A 47 -9.61 21.83 11.21
N LEU A 48 -10.12 20.59 11.17
CA LEU A 48 -11.54 20.30 11.35
C LEU A 48 -12.02 20.61 12.77
N ILE A 49 -11.23 20.26 13.79
CA ILE A 49 -11.51 20.59 15.20
C ILE A 49 -11.52 22.11 15.39
N ARG A 50 -10.55 22.83 14.81
CA ARG A 50 -10.47 24.29 14.92
C ARG A 50 -11.67 25.00 14.30
N ARG A 51 -12.28 24.39 13.27
CA ARG A 51 -13.54 24.84 12.64
C ARG A 51 -14.80 24.31 13.34
N ARG A 52 -14.67 23.64 14.49
CA ARG A 52 -15.78 23.01 15.25
C ARG A 52 -16.56 21.96 14.45
N GLN A 53 -15.95 21.36 13.43
CA GLN A 53 -16.54 20.32 12.59
C GLN A 53 -16.26 18.92 13.14
N TYR A 54 -16.65 18.65 14.39
CA TYR A 54 -16.34 17.39 15.06
C TYR A 54 -16.94 16.16 14.36
N TRP A 55 -18.15 16.30 13.79
CA TRP A 55 -18.79 15.25 13.00
C TRP A 55 -18.02 14.93 11.72
N ALA A 56 -17.33 15.92 11.12
CA ALA A 56 -16.49 15.67 9.95
C ALA A 56 -15.26 14.85 10.31
N VAL A 57 -14.66 15.09 11.48
CA VAL A 57 -13.53 14.27 11.99
C VAL A 57 -13.97 12.82 12.15
N LEU A 58 -15.10 12.60 12.81
CA LEU A 58 -15.66 11.26 12.99
C LEU A 58 -15.99 10.61 11.65
N GLY A 59 -16.61 11.35 10.73
CA GLY A 59 -16.94 10.86 9.39
C GLY A 59 -15.71 10.42 8.61
N VAL A 60 -14.64 11.21 8.60
CA VAL A 60 -13.37 10.86 7.94
C VAL A 60 -12.75 9.62 8.58
N ALA A 61 -12.68 9.56 9.92
CA ALA A 61 -12.13 8.41 10.63
C ALA A 61 -12.89 7.12 10.31
N LEU A 62 -14.23 7.18 10.31
CA LEU A 62 -15.07 6.05 9.95
C LEU A 62 -14.90 5.67 8.47
N CYS A 63 -14.84 6.63 7.55
CA CYS A 63 -14.61 6.35 6.13
C CYS A 63 -13.29 5.62 5.90
N VAL A 64 -12.19 6.07 6.54
CA VAL A 64 -10.89 5.39 6.44
C VAL A 64 -10.97 3.99 7.03
N PHE A 65 -11.55 3.85 8.22
CA PHE A 65 -11.70 2.56 8.89
C PHE A 65 -12.52 1.56 8.06
N PHE A 66 -13.71 1.97 7.60
CA PHE A 66 -14.55 1.11 6.78
C PHE A 66 -13.91 0.78 5.45
N SER A 67 -13.27 1.75 4.79
CA SER A 67 -12.58 1.50 3.52
C SER A 67 -11.46 0.48 3.68
N ASP A 68 -10.61 0.62 4.71
CA ASP A 68 -9.50 -0.31 4.95
C ASP A 68 -10.00 -1.71 5.34
N GLN A 69 -11.00 -1.77 6.23
CA GLN A 69 -11.57 -3.04 6.68
C GLN A 69 -12.28 -3.77 5.54
N ILE A 70 -13.14 -3.10 4.79
CA ILE A 70 -13.88 -3.70 3.67
C ILE A 70 -12.90 -4.14 2.57
N ALA A 71 -11.92 -3.30 2.22
CA ALA A 71 -10.90 -3.67 1.25
C ALA A 71 -10.10 -4.89 1.69
N SER A 72 -9.68 -4.93 2.96
CA SER A 72 -8.85 -6.00 3.50
C SER A 72 -9.59 -7.32 3.73
N THR A 73 -10.84 -7.27 4.17
CA THR A 73 -11.61 -8.46 4.57
C THR A 73 -12.45 -9.05 3.45
N LEU A 74 -13.01 -8.21 2.58
CA LEU A 74 -13.88 -8.66 1.50
C LEU A 74 -13.12 -8.71 0.19
N PHE A 75 -12.57 -7.59 -0.27
CA PHE A 75 -12.08 -7.52 -1.64
C PHE A 75 -10.75 -8.25 -1.87
N LYS A 76 -9.78 -8.16 -0.95
CA LYS A 76 -8.50 -8.88 -1.08
C LYS A 76 -8.68 -10.40 -1.25
N PRO A 77 -9.47 -11.11 -0.42
CA PRO A 77 -9.68 -12.55 -0.62
C PRO A 77 -10.60 -12.88 -1.80
N LEU A 78 -11.56 -12.01 -2.15
CA LEU A 78 -12.43 -12.24 -3.31
C LEU A 78 -11.66 -12.19 -4.63
N VAL A 79 -10.71 -11.26 -4.78
CA VAL A 79 -9.90 -11.13 -6.00
C VAL A 79 -8.70 -12.09 -5.99
N ALA A 80 -8.16 -12.39 -4.80
CA ALA A 80 -7.06 -13.33 -4.59
C ALA A 80 -5.82 -13.10 -5.47
N ARG A 81 -5.54 -11.83 -5.83
CA ARG A 81 -4.34 -11.45 -6.60
C ARG A 81 -3.11 -11.43 -5.70
N TYR A 82 -2.12 -12.26 -6.00
CA TYR A 82 -0.83 -12.27 -5.28
C TYR A 82 -0.06 -10.97 -5.48
N ARG A 83 0.62 -10.51 -4.42
CA ARG A 83 1.62 -9.45 -4.54
C ARG A 83 2.88 -9.98 -5.25
N PRO A 84 3.67 -9.14 -5.92
CA PRO A 84 4.91 -9.57 -6.59
C PRO A 84 5.86 -10.35 -5.67
N THR A 85 5.95 -9.96 -4.39
CA THR A 85 6.75 -10.62 -3.34
C THR A 85 6.21 -11.97 -2.85
N GLN A 86 5.00 -12.34 -3.28
CA GLN A 86 4.25 -13.54 -2.88
C GLN A 86 3.88 -14.41 -4.09
N THR A 87 4.20 -13.99 -5.31
CA THR A 87 3.90 -14.76 -6.52
C THR A 87 4.87 -15.95 -6.65
N PRO A 88 4.38 -17.21 -6.68
CA PRO A 88 5.24 -18.40 -6.65
C PRO A 88 6.30 -18.46 -7.76
N GLU A 89 5.98 -17.96 -8.94
CA GLU A 89 6.85 -18.04 -10.12
C GLU A 89 8.14 -17.21 -9.97
N TRP A 90 8.15 -16.16 -9.14
CA TRP A 90 9.21 -15.14 -9.15
C TRP A 90 9.44 -14.42 -7.82
N MET A 91 8.78 -14.84 -6.72
CA MET A 91 8.95 -14.23 -5.40
C MET A 91 10.40 -14.28 -4.87
N TYR A 92 11.21 -15.22 -5.35
CA TYR A 92 12.62 -15.38 -4.97
C TYR A 92 13.56 -14.45 -5.75
N LEU A 93 13.09 -13.88 -6.86
CA LEU A 93 13.84 -12.94 -7.68
C LEU A 93 13.61 -11.48 -7.23
N MET A 94 12.65 -11.25 -6.34
CA MET A 94 12.34 -9.92 -5.81
C MET A 94 13.37 -9.51 -4.76
N ASP A 95 14.02 -8.37 -5.00
CA ASP A 95 14.79 -7.69 -3.96
C ASP A 95 13.83 -6.99 -2.99
N THR A 96 13.90 -7.36 -1.72
CA THR A 96 13.01 -6.86 -0.66
C THR A 96 13.81 -6.04 0.34
N VAL A 97 13.44 -4.76 0.49
CA VAL A 97 14.07 -3.88 1.46
C VAL A 97 13.78 -4.38 2.89
N ASN A 98 14.83 -4.67 3.67
CA ASN A 98 14.74 -5.21 5.02
C ASN A 98 13.85 -6.47 5.16
N GLY A 99 13.78 -7.30 4.12
CA GLY A 99 12.95 -8.52 4.13
C GLY A 99 11.44 -8.27 4.12
N TYR A 100 11.00 -7.04 3.85
CA TYR A 100 9.58 -6.70 3.85
C TYR A 100 8.86 -7.34 2.65
N ARG A 101 7.93 -8.26 2.93
CA ARG A 101 7.12 -8.94 1.91
C ARG A 101 5.63 -8.61 1.96
N GLY A 102 5.17 -7.96 3.04
CA GLY A 102 3.76 -7.63 3.25
C GLY A 102 2.83 -8.85 3.32
N GLY A 103 1.52 -8.62 3.19
CA GLY A 103 0.50 -9.67 3.16
C GLY A 103 0.43 -10.43 1.84
N LEU A 104 -0.32 -11.54 1.82
CA LEU A 104 -0.41 -12.47 0.68
C LEU A 104 -1.02 -11.80 -0.58
N TYR A 105 -2.16 -11.14 -0.40
CA TYR A 105 -2.91 -10.53 -1.49
C TYR A 105 -2.69 -9.01 -1.59
N GLY A 106 -2.59 -8.54 -2.83
CA GLY A 106 -2.49 -7.12 -3.19
C GLY A 106 -3.86 -6.44 -3.25
N PHE A 107 -3.86 -5.15 -3.56
CA PHE A 107 -5.08 -4.48 -4.00
C PHE A 107 -5.42 -4.91 -5.44
N PHE A 108 -6.69 -4.75 -5.81
CA PHE A 108 -7.25 -5.03 -7.13
C PHE A 108 -6.52 -4.19 -8.20
#